data_AF-A0A7V7D251-F1
#
_entry.id   AF-A0A7V7D251-F1
#
_cell.length_a   1.000
_cell.length_b   1.000
_cell.length_c   1.000
_cell.angle_alpha   90.00
_cell.angle_beta   90.00
_cell.angle_gamma   90.00
#
_symmetry.space_group_name_H-M   'P 1'
#
loop_
_entity.id
_entity.type
_entity.pdbx_description
1 polymer ?
#
loop_
_entity_poly.entity_id
_entity_poly.type
_entity_poly.pdbx_seq_one_letter_code
_entity_poly.pdbx_strand_id
1 'polypeptide(L)' 'EKVVMVNRVKNGQEESIRNILDEYGLKMVGMVPEDPQVAEFDLEGKPTIELEKESRAMEAAYAIFDKIFQDR' A
#
# COMPACT_ATOMS: atom_id res chain seq x y z
N GLU A 1 -6.75 -17.00 3.43
CA GLU A 1 -6.24 -17.01 2.03
C GLU A 1 -4.93 -16.21 1.96
N LYS A 2 -4.05 -16.45 0.97
CA LYS A 2 -2.84 -15.63 0.77
C LYS A 2 -3.16 -14.49 -0.20
N VAL A 3 -2.73 -13.28 0.12
CA VAL A 3 -2.94 -12.08 -0.72
C VAL A 3 -1.65 -11.25 -0.80
N VAL A 4 -1.55 -10.42 -1.84
CA VAL A 4 -0.42 -9.52 -2.10
C VAL A 4 -0.85 -8.07 -1.93
N MET A 5 -0.04 -7.31 -1.18
CA MET A 5 -0.10 -5.86 -1.14
C MET A 5 1.16 -5.32 -1.82
N VAL A 6 1.00 -4.39 -2.76
CA VAL A 6 2.13 -3.75 -3.44
C VAL A 6 2.36 -2.37 -2.83
N ASN A 7 3.57 -2.13 -2.36
CA ASN A 7 3.94 -0.90 -1.66
C ASN A 7 4.73 0.05 -2.57
N ARG A 8 4.67 1.36 -2.30
CA ARG A 8 5.36 2.43 -3.03
C ARG A 8 5.07 2.44 -4.53
N VAL A 9 3.79 2.28 -4.88
CA VAL A 9 3.33 2.33 -6.28
C VAL A 9 3.39 3.77 -6.80
N LYS A 10 4.11 3.98 -7.91
CA LYS A 10 4.19 5.28 -8.59
C LYS A 10 3.07 5.42 -9.62
N ASN A 11 2.69 6.66 -9.90
CA ASN A 11 1.69 6.97 -10.92
C ASN A 11 2.03 6.31 -12.27
N GLY A 12 1.09 5.58 -12.84
CA GLY A 12 1.23 4.91 -14.13
C GLY A 12 1.81 3.49 -14.05
N GLN A 13 2.09 2.96 -12.86
CA GLN A 13 2.55 1.58 -12.68
C GLN A 13 1.41 0.58 -12.43
N GLU A 14 0.20 1.06 -12.16
CA GLU A 14 -0.93 0.27 -11.65
C GLU A 14 -1.32 -0.86 -12.61
N GLU A 15 -1.40 -0.58 -13.90
CA GLU A 15 -1.76 -1.57 -14.93
C GLU A 15 -0.69 -2.64 -15.08
N SER A 16 0.58 -2.24 -15.21
CA SER A 16 1.72 -3.16 -15.33
C SER A 16 1.82 -4.09 -14.12
N ILE A 17 1.60 -3.58 -12.91
CA ILE A 17 1.60 -4.39 -11.69
C ILE A 17 0.45 -5.39 -11.70
N ARG A 18 -0.76 -4.99 -12.11
CA ARG A 18 -1.91 -5.91 -12.20
C ARG A 18 -1.63 -7.06 -13.18
N ASN A 19 -1.11 -6.73 -14.36
CA ASN A 19 -0.78 -7.73 -15.39
C ASN A 19 0.21 -8.78 -14.87
N ILE A 20 1.25 -8.36 -14.15
CA ILE A 20 2.25 -9.26 -13.56
C ILE A 20 1.60 -10.15 -12.48
N LEU A 21 0.77 -9.60 -11.60
CA LEU A 21 0.11 -10.38 -10.56
C LEU A 21 -0.85 -11.42 -11.16
N ASP A 22 -1.57 -11.06 -12.22
CA ASP A 22 -2.45 -11.97 -12.96
C ASP A 22 -1.65 -13.09 -13.65
N GLU A 23 -0.51 -12.78 -14.27
CA GLU A 23 0.40 -13.77 -14.88
C GLU A 23 0.86 -14.82 -13.86
N TYR A 24 1.16 -14.41 -12.63
CA TYR A 24 1.59 -15.31 -11.55
C TYR A 24 0.43 -15.91 -10.74
N GLY A 25 -0.83 -15.61 -11.08
CA GLY A 25 -2.00 -16.08 -10.34
C GLY A 25 -2.06 -15.58 -8.89
N LEU A 26 -1.53 -14.39 -8.63
CA LEU A 26 -1.46 -13.78 -7.29
C LEU A 26 -2.65 -12.86 -7.05
N LYS A 27 -3.42 -13.14 -6.00
CA LYS A 27 -4.53 -12.29 -5.58
C LYS A 27 -4.02 -11.02 -4.90
N MET A 28 -4.34 -9.87 -5.46
CA MET A 28 -4.00 -8.57 -4.86
C MET A 28 -5.10 -8.08 -3.92
N VAL A 29 -4.73 -7.60 -2.73
CA VAL A 29 -5.67 -6.96 -1.78
C VAL A 29 -5.69 -5.43 -1.92
N GLY A 30 -4.59 -4.84 -2.40
CA GLY A 30 -4.51 -3.43 -2.73
C GLY A 30 -3.09 -2.94 -3.00
N MET A 31 -2.99 -1.63 -3.26
CA MET A 31 -1.75 -0.92 -3.53
C MET A 31 -1.62 0.26 -2.58
N VAL A 32 -0.43 0.48 -2.06
CA VAL A 32 -0.07 1.67 -1.29
C VAL A 32 0.76 2.58 -2.20
N PRO A 33 0.31 3.82 -2.47
CA PRO A 33 1.05 4.73 -3.33
C PRO A 33 2.37 5.17 -2.70
N GLU A 34 3.30 5.64 -3.53
CA GLU A 34 4.46 6.39 -3.05
C GLU A 34 3.99 7.69 -2.36
N ASP A 35 4.55 7.96 -1.19
CA ASP A 35 4.24 9.14 -0.38
C ASP A 35 5.56 9.73 0.16
N PRO A 36 5.94 10.95 -0.25
CA PRO A 36 7.16 11.60 0.22
C PRO A 36 7.22 11.78 1.74
N GLN A 37 6.09 11.98 2.42
CA GLN A 37 6.08 12.17 3.87
C GLN A 37 6.51 10.89 4.60
N VAL A 38 6.15 9.71 4.08
CA VAL A 38 6.61 8.42 4.62
C VAL A 38 8.13 8.31 4.53
N ALA A 39 8.74 8.77 3.44
CA ALA A 39 10.19 8.74 3.28
C ALA A 39 10.89 9.72 4.22
N GLU A 40 10.33 10.91 4.43
CA GLU A 40 10.85 11.89 5.40
C GLU A 40 10.80 11.32 6.83
N PHE A 41 9.69 10.71 7.23
CA PHE A 41 9.55 10.12 8.57
C PHE A 41 10.53 8.96 8.80
N ASP A 42 10.74 8.11 7.78
CA ASP A 42 11.73 7.03 7.82
C ASP A 42 13.16 7.60 8.03
N LEU A 43 13.50 8.70 7.36
CA LEU A 43 14.79 9.39 7.52
C LEU A 43 14.96 10.03 8.90
N GLU A 44 13.88 10.59 9.47
CA GLU A 44 13.89 11.22 10.78
C GLU A 44 13.76 10.22 11.94
N GLY A 45 13.55 8.93 11.64
CA GLY A 45 13.30 7.89 12.65
C GLY A 45 11.96 8.06 13.37
N LYS A 46 10.99 8.74 12.73
CA LYS A 46 9.66 8.99 13.29
C LYS A 46 8.69 7.87 12.92
N PRO A 47 7.85 7.41 13.87
CA PRO A 47 6.81 6.45 13.58
C PRO A 47 5.79 6.96 12.54
N THR A 48 5.39 6.12 11.58
CA THR A 48 4.39 6.49 10.57
C THR A 48 2.98 6.70 11.14
N ILE A 49 2.69 6.27 12.37
CA ILE A 49 1.42 6.57 13.06
C ILE A 49 1.28 8.06 13.41
N GLU A 50 2.39 8.81 13.37
CA GLU A 50 2.40 10.26 13.56
C GLU A 50 2.23 11.05 12.25
N LEU A 51 2.18 10.37 11.08
CA LEU A 51 1.84 11.03 9.82
C LEU A 51 0.44 11.64 9.91
N GLU A 52 0.28 12.83 9.32
CA GLU A 52 -1.01 13.51 9.27
C GLU A 52 -2.08 12.62 8.63
N LYS A 53 -3.35 12.83 9.03
CA LYS A 53 -4.49 12.02 8.58
C LYS A 53 -4.70 12.01 7.06
N GLU A 54 -4.06 12.92 6.31
CA GLU A 54 -4.22 13.10 4.87
C GLU A 54 -3.16 12.34 4.04
N SER A 55 -2.28 11.56 4.68
CA SER A 55 -1.32 10.70 3.96
C SER A 55 -2.07 9.64 3.15
N ARG A 56 -1.99 9.73 1.82
CA ARG A 56 -2.62 8.78 0.91
C ARG A 56 -2.06 7.37 1.06
N ALA A 57 -0.78 7.24 1.47
CA ALA A 57 -0.20 5.95 1.80
C ALA A 57 -0.83 5.34 3.06
N MET A 58 -1.01 6.13 4.13
CA MET A 58 -1.65 5.66 5.36
C MET A 58 -3.12 5.29 5.12
N GLU A 59 -3.88 6.13 4.42
CA GLU A 59 -5.28 5.85 4.06
C GLU A 59 -5.41 4.53 3.28
N ALA A 60 -4.58 4.32 2.26
CA ALA A 60 -4.59 3.10 1.46
C ALA A 60 -4.21 1.87 2.29
N ALA A 61 -3.19 1.98 3.16
CA ALA A 61 -2.77 0.89 4.02
C ALA A 61 -3.88 0.47 5.00
N TYR A 62 -4.54 1.43 5.67
CA TYR A 62 -5.67 1.14 6.56
C TYR A 62 -6.84 0.49 5.82
N ALA A 63 -7.21 0.98 4.64
CA ALA A 63 -8.27 0.37 3.83
C ALA A 63 -7.93 -1.07 3.39
N ILE A 64 -6.65 -1.39 3.20
CA ILE A 64 -6.18 -2.76 2.92
C ILE A 64 -6.26 -3.62 4.18
N PHE A 65 -5.84 -3.10 5.33
CA PHE A 65 -5.93 -3.80 6.61
C PHE A 65 -7.38 -4.11 6.97
N ASP A 66 -8.31 -3.18 6.77
CA ASP A 66 -9.73 -3.41 6.99
C ASP A 66 -10.24 -4.61 6.18
N LYS A 67 -9.87 -4.72 4.89
CA LYS A 67 -10.21 -5.89 4.07
C LYS A 67 -9.61 -7.18 4.64
N ILE A 68 -8.34 -7.16 5.04
CA ILE A 68 -7.66 -8.33 5.60
C ILE A 68 -8.27 -8.80 6.92
N PHE A 69 -8.77 -7.87 7.75
CA PHE A 69 -9.34 -8.17 9.07
C PHE A 69 -10.84 -8.42 9.04
N GLN A 70 -11.60 -7.85 8.10
CA GLN A 70 -13.03 -8.11 7.90
C GLN A 70 -13.30 -9.43 7.17
N ASP A 71 -12.41 -9.86 6.28
CA ASP A 71 -12.51 -11.16 5.58
C ASP A 71 -12.04 -12.35 6.45
N ARG A 72 -11.84 -12.14 7.77
CA ARG A 72 -11.45 -13.17 8.73
C ARG A 72 -12.56 -13.57 9.68
#